data_AF-G2LKS7-F1
#
_entry.id   AF-G2LKS7-F1
#
_cell.length_a   1.000
_cell.length_b   1.000
_cell.length_c   1.000
_cell.angle_alpha   90.00
_cell.angle_beta   90.00
_cell.angle_gamma   90.00
#
_symmetry.space_group_name_H-M   'P 1'
#
loop_
_entity.id
_entity.type
_entity.pdbx_description
1 polymer ?
#
loop_
_entity_poly.entity_id
_entity_poly.type
_entity_poly.pdbx_seq_one_letter_code
_entity_poly.pdbx_strand_id
1 'polypeptide(L)'
;MSKHKKDDKHDKLKDKRKTSPPTIFENVVEQATERWEQLVHNPQFATALATALEQPMNLANRVQELVGASLRTMNIPTRDDYKQLSRQLDAIADQLEALRERLEEMAERQPEPPPPPAAPRKRKKAAQADDAEV
;
A
#
# COMPACT_ATOMS: atom_id res chain seq x y z
N MET A 1 25.10 -54.53 46.64
CA MET A 1 24.24 -53.92 45.61
C MET A 1 24.45 -52.42 45.63
N SER A 2 25.12 -51.90 44.60
CA SER A 2 25.41 -50.47 44.42
C SER A 2 24.17 -49.71 43.98
N LYS A 3 23.86 -48.58 44.62
CA LYS A 3 23.04 -47.52 44.03
C LYS A 3 23.24 -46.21 44.80
N HIS A 4 23.24 -45.12 44.04
CA HIS A 4 23.24 -43.70 44.43
C HIS A 4 24.60 -43.03 44.66
N LYS A 5 25.25 -42.77 43.51
CA LYS A 5 26.18 -41.66 43.31
C LYS A 5 25.64 -40.88 42.12
N LYS A 6 24.93 -39.77 42.37
CA LYS A 6 24.67 -38.67 41.42
C LYS A 6 23.71 -37.66 42.07
N ASP A 7 23.91 -36.39 41.72
CA ASP A 7 22.94 -35.29 41.82
C ASP A 7 22.95 -34.42 43.09
N ASP A 8 24.12 -33.86 43.46
CA ASP A 8 24.14 -32.76 44.45
C ASP A 8 25.20 -31.67 44.21
N LYS A 9 25.64 -31.48 42.95
CA LYS A 9 26.68 -30.49 42.61
C LYS A 9 26.35 -29.50 41.50
N HIS A 10 25.11 -29.50 40.99
CA HIS A 10 24.74 -28.63 39.87
C HIS A 10 23.90 -27.39 40.24
N ASP A 11 23.59 -27.18 41.52
CA ASP A 11 22.62 -26.14 41.94
C ASP A 11 23.24 -24.93 42.66
N LYS A 12 24.54 -24.66 42.46
CA LYS A 12 25.21 -23.47 43.05
C LYS A 12 25.90 -22.54 42.06
N LEU A 13 25.66 -22.72 40.75
CA LEU A 13 26.36 -21.97 39.69
C LEU A 13 25.49 -20.97 38.91
N LYS A 14 24.20 -20.80 39.24
CA LYS A 14 23.30 -19.91 38.48
C LYS A 14 23.00 -18.54 39.08
N ASP A 15 23.44 -18.25 40.31
CA ASP A 15 23.11 -17.00 41.01
C ASP A 15 24.31 -16.07 41.29
N LYS A 16 25.22 -15.94 40.32
CA LYS A 16 26.32 -14.94 40.39
C LYS A 16 26.36 -13.97 39.21
N ARG A 17 25.28 -13.91 38.40
CA ARG A 17 25.12 -12.92 37.32
C ARG A 17 24.16 -11.78 37.67
N LYS A 18 24.04 -11.46 38.96
CA LYS A 18 23.26 -10.30 39.39
C LYS A 18 24.17 -9.42 40.25
N THR A 19 24.20 -8.15 39.88
CA THR A 19 24.87 -7.01 40.53
C THR A 19 26.41 -6.99 40.42
N SER A 20 26.93 -6.72 39.23
CA SER A 20 28.09 -5.82 39.16
C SER A 20 27.67 -4.47 39.76
N PRO A 21 28.48 -3.82 40.61
CA PRO A 21 28.18 -2.49 41.11
C PRO A 21 28.01 -1.56 39.89
N PRO A 22 26.98 -0.70 39.89
CA PRO A 22 26.70 0.14 38.73
C PRO A 22 27.94 0.94 38.42
N THR A 23 28.37 0.86 37.16
CA THR A 23 29.51 1.64 36.69
C THR A 23 29.19 3.12 36.85
N ILE A 24 30.21 3.97 37.01
CA ILE A 24 30.02 5.43 37.10
C ILE A 24 29.16 5.94 35.93
N PHE A 25 29.29 5.32 34.76
CA PHE A 25 28.47 5.58 33.59
C PHE A 25 26.98 5.22 33.79
N GLU A 26 26.66 4.05 34.36
CA GLU A 26 25.26 3.66 34.62
C GLU A 26 24.59 4.61 35.61
N ASN A 27 25.28 5.03 36.67
CA ASN A 27 24.75 6.01 37.62
C ASN A 27 24.52 7.39 36.96
N VAL A 28 25.40 7.80 36.04
CA VAL A 28 25.22 9.05 35.28
C VAL A 28 24.04 8.95 34.32
N VAL A 29 23.87 7.82 33.65
CA VAL A 29 22.73 7.57 32.77
C VAL A 29 21.43 7.54 33.57
N GLU A 30 21.40 6.88 34.72
CA GLU A 30 20.22 6.76 35.58
C GLU A 30 19.79 8.14 36.13
N GLN A 31 20.74 8.92 36.64
CA GLN A 31 20.49 10.30 37.08
C GLN A 31 20.05 11.20 35.92
N ALA A 32 20.61 11.02 34.73
CA ALA A 32 20.18 11.75 33.55
C ALA A 32 18.75 11.37 33.16
N THR A 33 18.39 10.08 33.17
CA THR A 33 17.02 9.64 32.86
C THR A 33 16.00 10.16 33.85
N GLU A 34 16.26 10.13 35.15
CA GLU A 34 15.33 10.68 36.15
C GLU A 34 15.13 12.19 35.98
N ARG A 35 16.22 12.93 35.72
CA ARG A 35 16.17 14.38 35.45
C ARG A 35 15.41 14.67 34.16
N TRP A 36 15.64 13.88 33.11
CA TRP A 36 14.93 13.99 31.85
C TRP A 36 13.44 13.68 32.00
N GLU A 37 13.10 12.65 32.77
CA GLU A 37 11.70 12.28 33.01
C GLU A 37 10.97 13.39 33.76
N GLN A 38 11.59 13.99 34.78
CA GLN A 38 11.05 15.16 35.48
C GLN A 38 10.88 16.38 34.55
N LEU A 39 11.79 16.58 33.60
CA LEU A 39 11.70 17.66 32.61
C LEU A 39 10.59 17.42 31.59
N VAL A 40 10.42 16.19 31.10
CA VAL A 40 9.38 15.84 30.12
C VAL A 40 7.97 15.95 30.73
N HIS A 41 7.82 15.68 32.02
CA HIS A 41 6.56 15.88 32.74
C HIS A 41 6.29 17.35 33.10
N ASN A 42 7.23 18.27 32.85
CA ASN A 42 7.00 19.69 33.05
C ASN A 42 6.24 20.28 31.84
N PRO A 43 5.01 20.78 32.00
CA PRO A 43 4.21 21.34 30.91
C PRO A 43 4.88 22.55 30.24
N GLN A 44 5.74 23.28 30.94
CA GLN A 44 6.48 24.40 30.35
C GLN A 44 7.55 23.91 29.36
N PHE A 45 8.18 22.76 29.65
CA PHE A 45 9.17 22.17 28.75
C PHE A 45 8.50 21.63 27.49
N ALA A 46 7.38 20.91 27.63
CA ALA A 46 6.60 20.44 26.48
C ALA A 46 6.13 21.61 25.58
N THR A 47 5.68 22.70 26.20
CA THR A 47 5.27 23.91 25.47
C THR A 47 6.46 24.56 24.75
N ALA A 48 7.60 24.73 25.43
CA ALA A 48 8.80 25.28 24.83
C ALA A 48 9.33 24.42 23.66
N LEU A 49 9.27 23.09 23.81
CA LEU A 49 9.63 22.14 22.76
C LEU A 49 8.66 22.21 21.58
N ALA A 50 7.35 22.31 21.84
CA ALA A 50 6.33 22.48 20.80
C ALA A 50 6.56 23.78 20.02
N THR A 51 6.76 24.91 20.70
CA THR A 51 7.05 26.19 20.03
C THR A 51 8.37 26.15 19.26
N ALA A 52 9.40 25.50 19.81
CA ALA A 52 10.69 25.32 19.15
C ALA A 52 10.62 24.41 17.92
N LEU A 53 9.64 23.49 17.85
CA LEU A 53 9.40 22.62 16.69
C LEU A 53 8.43 23.23 15.68
N GLU A 54 7.48 24.05 16.12
CA GLU A 54 6.55 24.78 15.24
C GLU A 54 7.28 25.77 14.33
N GLN A 55 8.26 26.50 14.86
CA GLN A 55 9.03 27.48 14.09
C GLN A 55 9.78 26.87 12.89
N PRO A 56 10.57 25.79 13.03
CA PRO A 56 11.28 25.18 11.91
C PRO A 56 10.34 24.47 10.93
N MET A 57 9.23 23.87 11.38
CA MET A 57 8.25 23.27 10.46
C MET A 57 7.56 24.33 9.60
N ASN A 58 7.17 25.46 10.19
CA ASN A 58 6.60 26.58 9.46
C ASN A 58 7.62 27.23 8.51
N LEU A 59 8.89 27.32 8.91
CA LEU A 59 9.96 27.83 8.05
C LEU A 59 10.22 26.89 6.87
N ALA A 60 10.28 25.58 7.10
CA ALA A 60 10.48 24.58 6.06
C ALA A 60 9.36 24.64 5.01
N ASN A 61 8.09 24.75 5.45
CA ASN A 61 6.95 24.91 4.55
C ASN A 61 7.06 26.18 3.70
N ARG A 62 7.40 27.33 4.31
CA ARG A 62 7.57 28.61 3.59
C ARG A 62 8.72 28.57 2.58
N VAL A 63 9.84 27.92 2.94
CA VAL A 63 10.97 27.73 2.01
C VAL A 63 10.54 26.84 0.84
N GLN A 64 9.81 25.76 1.10
CA GLN A 64 9.31 24.88 0.05
C GLN A 64 8.33 25.59 -0.89
N GLU A 65 7.44 26.44 -0.36
CA GLU A 65 6.53 27.27 -1.16
C GLU A 65 7.30 28.27 -2.05
N LEU A 66 8.31 28.94 -1.50
CA LEU A 66 9.10 29.93 -2.22
C LEU A 66 9.95 29.27 -3.32
N VAL A 67 10.57 28.13 -3.01
CA VAL A 67 11.28 27.31 -4.01
C VAL A 67 10.32 26.81 -5.07
N GLY A 68 9.14 26.31 -4.68
CA GLY A 68 8.11 25.87 -5.62
C GLY A 68 7.64 26.99 -6.55
N ALA A 69 7.40 28.19 -6.02
CA ALA A 69 7.03 29.37 -6.80
C ALA A 69 8.14 29.77 -7.78
N SER A 70 9.40 29.80 -7.32
CA SER A 70 10.56 30.11 -8.17
C SER A 70 10.74 29.07 -9.29
N LEU A 71 10.63 27.77 -8.98
CA LEU A 71 10.71 26.72 -9.98
C LEU A 71 9.59 26.83 -11.03
N ARG A 72 8.36 27.14 -10.62
CA ARG A 72 7.26 27.39 -11.55
C ARG A 72 7.51 28.59 -12.46
N THR A 73 8.12 29.67 -11.96
CA THR A 73 8.50 30.81 -12.82
C THR A 73 9.55 30.44 -13.87
N MET A 74 10.38 29.43 -13.61
CA MET A 74 11.33 28.84 -14.56
C MET A 74 10.74 27.68 -15.36
N ASN A 75 9.43 27.44 -15.25
CA ASN A 75 8.73 26.35 -15.90
C ASN A 75 9.27 24.95 -15.53
N ILE A 76 9.89 24.83 -14.35
CA ILE A 76 10.42 23.56 -13.82
C ILE A 76 9.31 22.91 -12.98
N PRO A 77 8.84 21.70 -13.34
CA PRO A 77 7.81 21.01 -12.58
C PRO A 77 8.29 20.65 -11.18
N THR A 78 7.44 20.90 -10.18
CA THR A 78 7.75 20.59 -8.78
C THR A 78 7.42 19.13 -8.46
N ARG A 79 7.97 18.61 -7.35
CA ARG A 79 7.71 17.23 -6.90
C ARG A 79 6.22 16.95 -6.68
N ASP A 80 5.45 17.94 -6.25
CA ASP A 80 4.02 17.77 -6.00
C ASP A 80 3.23 17.73 -7.31
N ASP A 81 3.66 18.47 -8.34
CA ASP A 81 3.08 18.40 -9.68
C ASP A 81 3.25 16.98 -10.27
N TYR A 82 4.42 16.36 -10.08
CA TYR A 82 4.66 14.96 -10.46
C TYR A 82 3.73 13.97 -9.77
N LYS A 83 3.50 14.14 -8.45
CA LYS A 83 2.58 13.27 -7.71
C LYS A 83 1.13 13.45 -8.15
N GLN A 84 0.74 14.68 -8.50
CA GLN A 84 -0.60 14.94 -9.00
C GLN A 84 -0.81 14.30 -10.37
N LEU A 85 0.17 14.44 -11.26
CA LEU A 85 0.18 13.77 -12.56
C LEU A 85 0.14 12.25 -12.42
N SER A 86 0.91 11.65 -11.52
CA SER A 86 0.89 10.20 -11.33
C SER A 86 -0.49 9.71 -10.89
N ARG A 87 -1.11 10.40 -9.93
CA ARG A 87 -2.48 10.07 -9.48
C ARG A 87 -3.51 10.22 -10.59
N GLN A 88 -3.36 11.23 -11.45
CA GLN A 88 -4.24 11.41 -12.60
C GLN A 88 -4.07 10.29 -13.62
N LEU A 89 -2.84 9.86 -13.87
CA LEU A 89 -2.55 8.73 -14.76
C LEU A 89 -3.13 7.42 -14.21
N ASP A 90 -2.97 7.17 -12.90
CA ASP A 90 -3.56 6.00 -12.24
C ASP A 90 -5.09 6.01 -12.37
N ALA A 91 -5.73 7.15 -12.10
CA ALA A 91 -7.19 7.28 -12.24
C ALA A 91 -7.68 7.08 -13.69
N ILE A 92 -6.90 7.52 -14.68
CA ILE A 92 -7.23 7.28 -16.10
C ILE A 92 -7.07 5.79 -16.43
N ALA A 93 -6.03 5.13 -15.91
CA ALA A 93 -5.85 3.69 -16.10
C ALA A 93 -7.04 2.90 -15.54
N ASP A 94 -7.49 3.23 -14.33
CA ASP A 94 -8.67 2.61 -13.71
C ASP A 94 -9.94 2.84 -14.56
N GLN A 95 -10.12 4.05 -15.10
CA GLN A 95 -11.27 4.36 -15.97
C GLN A 95 -11.22 3.57 -17.28
N LEU A 96 -10.05 3.38 -17.87
CA LEU A 96 -9.88 2.58 -19.08
C LEU A 96 -10.17 1.10 -18.82
N GLU A 97 -9.75 0.57 -17.67
CA GLU A 97 -10.05 -0.80 -17.27
C GLU A 97 -11.56 -1.00 -17.06
N ALA A 98 -12.22 -0.10 -16.33
CA ALA A 98 -13.67 -0.14 -16.15
C ALA A 98 -14.45 0.00 -17.47
N LEU A 99 -13.96 0.80 -18.42
CA LEU A 99 -14.56 0.91 -19.75
C LEU A 99 -14.38 -0.37 -20.55
N ARG A 100 -13.20 -0.99 -20.46
CA ARG A 100 -12.91 -2.28 -21.11
C ARG A 100 -13.85 -3.36 -20.61
N GLU A 101 -14.03 -3.48 -19.29
CA GLU A 101 -14.96 -4.45 -18.68
C GLU A 101 -16.40 -4.23 -19.18
N ARG A 102 -16.87 -2.97 -19.23
CA ARG A 102 -18.20 -2.66 -19.76
C ARG A 102 -18.37 -3.01 -21.23
N LEU A 103 -17.31 -2.80 -22.04
CA LEU A 103 -17.33 -3.17 -23.46
C LEU A 103 -17.37 -4.69 -23.63
N GLU A 104 -16.64 -5.44 -22.79
CA GLU A 104 -16.65 -6.89 -22.78
C GLU A 104 -18.02 -7.44 -22.36
N GLU A 105 -18.65 -6.89 -21.31
CA GLU A 105 -20.01 -7.25 -20.90
C GLU A 105 -21.04 -6.95 -22.01
N MET A 106 -20.89 -5.84 -22.74
CA MET A 106 -21.75 -5.51 -23.88
C MET A 106 -21.51 -6.43 -25.09
N ALA A 107 -20.27 -6.85 -25.32
CA ALA A 107 -19.94 -7.81 -26.37
C ALA A 107 -20.51 -9.20 -26.06
N GLU A 108 -20.45 -9.65 -24.80
CA GLU A 108 -21.06 -10.92 -24.37
C GLU A 108 -22.59 -10.88 -24.38
N ARG A 109 -23.20 -9.71 -24.15
CA ARG A 109 -24.65 -9.52 -24.26
C ARG A 109 -25.16 -9.37 -25.69
N GLN A 110 -24.31 -9.35 -26.72
CA GLN A 110 -24.82 -9.38 -28.09
C GLN A 110 -25.50 -10.73 -28.35
N PRO A 111 -26.81 -10.74 -28.63
CA PRO A 111 -27.51 -11.97 -28.97
C PRO A 111 -26.92 -12.51 -30.27
N GLU A 112 -26.64 -13.81 -30.28
CA GLU A 112 -26.21 -14.55 -31.47
C GLU A 112 -27.12 -14.18 -32.65
N PRO A 113 -26.57 -13.79 -33.82
CA PRO A 113 -27.38 -13.38 -34.95
C PRO A 113 -28.41 -14.48 -35.26
N PRO A 114 -29.70 -14.15 -35.41
CA PRO A 114 -30.74 -15.14 -35.59
C PRO A 114 -30.39 -16.03 -36.79
N PRO A 115 -30.56 -17.37 -36.66
CA PRO A 115 -30.17 -18.29 -37.72
C PRO A 115 -30.83 -17.85 -39.03
N PRO A 116 -30.07 -17.80 -40.14
CA PRO A 116 -30.59 -17.30 -41.40
C PRO A 116 -31.88 -18.07 -41.76
N PRO A 117 -32.93 -17.36 -42.20
CA PRO A 117 -34.23 -17.97 -42.45
C PRO A 117 -34.07 -19.13 -43.43
N ALA A 118 -34.52 -20.31 -43.01
CA ALA A 118 -34.41 -21.54 -43.79
C ALA A 118 -35.01 -21.30 -45.18
N ALA A 119 -34.15 -21.34 -46.20
CA ALA A 119 -34.55 -21.09 -47.58
C ALA A 119 -35.71 -22.02 -47.96
N PRO A 120 -36.74 -21.52 -48.68
CA PRO A 120 -37.89 -22.33 -49.06
C PRO A 120 -37.43 -23.48 -49.94
N ARG A 121 -37.57 -24.71 -49.43
CA ARG A 121 -37.29 -25.94 -50.17
C ARG A 121 -38.21 -25.98 -51.38
N LYS A 122 -37.65 -25.70 -52.56
CA LYS A 122 -38.33 -25.90 -53.85
C LYS A 122 -38.82 -27.35 -53.91
N ARG A 123 -40.14 -27.54 -53.86
CA ARG A 123 -40.77 -28.84 -54.10
C ARG A 123 -40.45 -29.25 -55.53
N LYS A 124 -39.63 -30.27 -55.67
CA LYS A 124 -39.34 -30.94 -56.94
C LYS A 124 -40.65 -31.58 -57.41
N LYS A 125 -41.26 -31.01 -58.44
CA LYS A 125 -42.45 -31.55 -59.10
C LYS A 125 -42.02 -32.83 -59.82
N ALA A 126 -42.33 -33.97 -59.21
CA ALA A 126 -42.32 -35.28 -59.85
C ALA A 126 -43.75 -35.59 -60.34
N ALA A 127 -43.84 -36.41 -61.37
CA ALA A 127 -45.01 -36.73 -62.21
C ALA A 127 -45.26 -35.67 -63.31
N GLN A 128 -45.23 -35.99 -64.60
CA GLN A 128 -45.86 -37.16 -65.21
C GLN A 128 -45.14 -37.50 -66.54
N ALA A 129 -44.69 -38.74 -66.67
CA ALA A 129 -44.40 -39.38 -67.94
C ALA A 129 -45.30 -40.60 -67.97
N ASP A 130 -46.34 -40.56 -68.80
CA ASP A 130 -47.15 -41.71 -69.17
C ASP A 130 -47.66 -41.45 -70.60
N ASP A 131 -47.27 -42.36 -71.48
CA ASP A 131 -47.97 -42.86 -72.67
C ASP A 131 -48.71 -41.91 -73.62
N ALA A 132 -48.16 -41.78 -74.83
CA ALA A 132 -48.93 -41.65 -76.05
C ALA A 132 -48.22 -42.41 -77.19
N GLU A 133 -48.63 -43.65 -77.34
CA GLU A 133 -48.40 -44.56 -78.46
C GLU A 133 -49.13 -44.04 -79.72
N VAL A 134 -48.42 -43.85 -80.84
CA VAL A 134 -48.94 -43.90 -82.24
C VAL A 134 -47.84 -44.45 -83.13
#